data_AF-A0A936FMV8-F1
#
_entry.id   AF-A0A936FMV8-F1
#
_cell.length_a   1.000
_cell.length_b   1.000
_cell.length_c   1.000
_cell.angle_alpha   90.00
_cell.angle_beta   90.00
_cell.angle_gamma   90.00
#
_symmetry.space_group_name_H-M   'P 1'
#
loop_
_entity.id
_entity.type
_entity.pdbx_description
1 polymer ?
#
loop_
_entity_poly.entity_id
_entity_poly.type
_entity_poly.pdbx_seq_one_letter_code
_entity_poly.pdbx_strand_id
1 'polypeptide(L)'
;MSPLETWRLSGMRKSGLALVIDTRQLAENLRALRHSNEEAALAAYFVSHGASRGMLHQLFHLSHNAITRQRRRLGVRLGQGRPPLPDSATRDAIHRRWADLGRHESDLRRRLQQLHHQFAAYPLVVLSAVLHEFDTASANASPLRESACLTQPNTSPPHRSSPPGEPGHRRS
;
A
#
# COMPACT_ATOMS: atom_id res chain seq x y z
N MET A 1 21.03 -40.73 22.62
CA MET A 1 21.44 -39.35 22.97
C MET A 1 20.43 -38.81 23.97
N SER A 2 20.77 -38.77 25.26
CA SER A 2 19.87 -38.46 26.38
C SER A 2 19.69 -36.94 26.53
N PRO A 3 18.46 -36.37 26.57
CA PRO A 3 18.28 -34.92 26.52
C PRO A 3 17.91 -34.24 27.85
N LEU A 4 18.33 -34.75 29.01
CA LEU A 4 17.96 -34.14 30.31
C LEU A 4 19.14 -34.06 31.29
N GLU A 5 20.07 -33.14 31.04
CA GLU A 5 21.01 -32.70 32.07
C GLU A 5 20.27 -31.81 33.09
N THR A 6 19.80 -32.46 34.15
CA THR A 6 19.16 -31.80 35.29
C THR A 6 20.24 -31.27 36.23
N TRP A 7 20.46 -29.95 36.24
CA TRP A 7 21.33 -29.30 37.21
C TRP A 7 20.74 -29.38 38.62
N ARG A 8 21.42 -30.09 39.54
CA ARG A 8 21.05 -30.20 40.96
C ARG A 8 21.92 -29.28 41.81
N LEU A 9 21.33 -28.21 42.34
CA LEU A 9 21.91 -27.40 43.41
C LEU A 9 21.60 -28.09 44.76
N SER A 10 22.59 -28.75 45.35
CA SER A 10 22.47 -29.40 46.66
C SER A 10 23.03 -28.47 47.74
N GLY A 11 22.16 -27.83 48.52
CA GLY A 11 22.60 -27.05 49.68
C GLY A 11 21.59 -26.12 50.35
N MET A 12 20.45 -25.80 49.72
CA MET A 12 19.42 -24.94 50.32
C MET A 12 18.04 -25.60 50.25
N ARG A 13 17.22 -25.36 51.29
CA ARG A 13 15.86 -25.90 51.49
C ARG A 13 15.12 -26.00 50.14
N LYS A 14 14.72 -27.21 49.77
CA LYS A 14 14.40 -27.64 48.40
C LYS A 14 13.15 -26.94 47.84
N SER A 15 13.31 -25.74 47.32
CA SER A 15 12.38 -25.10 46.40
C SER A 15 13.07 -25.01 45.04
N GLY A 16 13.15 -26.13 44.33
CA GLY A 16 13.70 -26.17 42.98
C GLY A 16 12.59 -25.85 41.97
N LEU A 17 12.72 -24.75 41.26
CA LEU A 17 11.84 -24.40 40.13
C LEU A 17 12.48 -24.92 38.85
N ALA A 18 11.81 -25.85 38.17
CA ALA A 18 12.21 -26.33 36.85
C ALA A 18 11.38 -25.62 35.78
N LEU A 19 12.05 -24.99 34.81
CA LEU A 19 11.43 -24.38 33.65
C LEU A 19 11.75 -25.22 32.42
N VAL A 20 10.70 -25.64 31.70
CA VAL A 20 10.83 -26.24 30.37
C VAL A 20 10.52 -25.14 29.36
N ILE A 21 11.51 -24.79 28.54
CA ILE A 21 11.36 -23.79 27.48
C ILE A 21 11.33 -24.54 26.16
N ASP A 22 10.23 -24.42 25.43
CA ASP A 22 10.16 -24.83 24.04
C ASP A 22 10.93 -23.82 23.18
N THR A 23 12.14 -24.19 22.79
CA THR A 23 13.03 -23.33 22.01
C THR A 23 12.53 -23.12 20.58
N ARG A 24 11.75 -24.06 20.03
CA ARG A 24 11.18 -23.94 18.68
C ARG A 24 10.04 -22.94 18.69
N GLN A 25 9.08 -23.11 19.59
CA GLN A 25 7.96 -22.17 19.72
C GLN A 25 8.46 -20.77 20.07
N LEU A 26 9.48 -20.67 20.94
CA LEU A 26 10.12 -19.40 21.25
C LEU A 26 10.75 -18.76 19.99
N ALA A 27 11.49 -19.52 19.19
CA ALA A 27 12.11 -19.00 17.97
C ALA A 27 11.06 -18.53 16.95
N GLU A 28 9.97 -19.26 16.78
CA GLU A 28 8.86 -18.88 15.90
C GLU A 28 8.20 -17.58 16.38
N ASN A 29 7.91 -17.47 17.67
CA ASN A 29 7.35 -16.26 18.27
C ASN A 29 8.29 -15.05 18.13
N LEU A 30 9.60 -15.25 18.32
CA LEU A 30 10.58 -14.18 18.14
C LEU A 30 10.67 -13.71 16.69
N ARG A 31 10.56 -14.61 15.70
CA ARG A 31 10.49 -14.23 14.28
C ARG A 31 9.23 -13.42 13.97
N ALA A 32 8.08 -13.85 14.48
CA ALA A 32 6.82 -13.13 14.31
C ALA A 32 6.88 -11.72 14.94
N LEU A 33 7.42 -11.61 16.15
CA LEU A 33 7.63 -10.32 16.82
C LEU A 33 8.59 -9.42 16.04
N ARG A 34 9.69 -9.96 15.54
CA ARG A 34 10.64 -9.21 14.71
C ARG A 34 9.95 -8.68 13.46
N HIS A 35 9.19 -9.51 12.75
CA HIS A 35 8.47 -9.09 11.55
C HIS A 35 7.46 -7.97 11.87
N SER A 36 6.70 -8.11 12.94
CA SER A 36 5.76 -7.08 13.39
C SER A 36 6.45 -5.75 13.74
N ASN A 37 7.62 -5.83 14.40
CA ASN A 37 8.43 -4.64 14.70
C ASN A 37 8.98 -3.98 13.43
N GLU A 38 9.44 -4.76 12.45
CA GLU A 38 9.92 -4.24 11.17
C GLU A 38 8.79 -3.53 10.40
N GLU A 39 7.59 -4.11 10.36
CA GLU A 39 6.40 -3.51 9.76
C GLU A 39 6.00 -2.20 10.46
N ALA A 40 6.02 -2.19 11.79
CA ALA A 40 5.73 -1.00 12.59
C ALA A 40 6.77 0.11 12.38
N ALA A 41 8.06 -0.25 12.28
CA ALA A 41 9.14 0.68 11.99
C ALA A 41 8.99 1.28 10.59
N LEU A 42 8.62 0.47 9.60
CA LEU A 42 8.36 0.93 8.25
C LEU A 42 7.17 1.91 8.21
N ALA A 43 6.07 1.59 8.89
CA ALA A 43 4.94 2.51 9.00
C ALA A 43 5.33 3.83 9.69
N ALA A 44 6.11 3.77 10.78
CA ALA A 44 6.60 4.95 11.48
C ALA A 44 7.48 5.82 10.60
N TYR A 45 8.36 5.20 9.80
CA TYR A 45 9.18 5.89 8.80
C TYR A 45 8.31 6.65 7.79
N PHE A 46 7.25 6.04 7.27
CA PHE A 46 6.37 6.71 6.32
C PHE A 46 5.65 7.90 6.97
N VAL A 47 5.20 7.74 8.20
CA VAL A 47 4.55 8.82 8.95
C VAL A 47 5.50 9.99 9.19
N SER A 48 6.76 9.74 9.55
CA SER A 48 7.75 10.79 9.83
C SER A 48 8.19 11.53 8.57
N HIS A 49 8.24 10.86 7.42
CA HIS A 49 8.72 11.45 6.15
C HIS A 49 7.59 11.97 5.25
N GLY A 50 6.46 12.37 5.85
CA GLY A 50 5.43 13.14 5.16
C GLY A 50 4.53 12.34 4.22
N ALA A 51 4.35 11.03 4.46
CA ALA A 51 3.35 10.25 3.72
C ALA A 51 1.94 10.82 3.88
N SER A 52 1.15 10.82 2.79
CA SER A 52 -0.25 11.23 2.83
C SER A 52 -1.12 10.23 3.60
N ARG A 53 -2.29 10.66 4.08
CA ARG A 53 -3.25 9.76 4.75
C ARG A 53 -3.70 8.63 3.83
N GLY A 54 -3.99 8.95 2.56
CA GLY A 54 -4.38 7.97 1.56
C GLY A 54 -3.29 6.92 1.35
N MET A 55 -2.03 7.34 1.23
CA MET A 55 -0.90 6.43 1.05
C MET A 55 -0.70 5.52 2.28
N LEU A 56 -0.80 6.06 3.50
CA LEU A 56 -0.71 5.27 4.73
C LEU A 56 -1.87 4.27 4.87
N HIS A 57 -3.07 4.63 4.43
CA HIS A 57 -4.21 3.74 4.41
C HIS A 57 -4.04 2.63 3.36
N GLN A 58 -3.60 2.97 2.14
CA GLN A 58 -3.42 2.00 1.05
C GLN A 58 -2.28 1.01 1.33
N LEU A 59 -1.16 1.49 1.88
CA LEU A 59 0.05 0.68 2.06
C LEU A 59 0.10 -0.09 3.38
N PHE A 60 -0.47 0.47 4.45
CA PHE A 60 -0.36 -0.09 5.81
C PHE A 60 -1.71 -0.36 6.47
N HIS A 61 -2.82 -0.14 5.74
CA HIS A 61 -4.18 -0.31 6.27
C HIS A 61 -4.44 0.47 7.57
N LEU A 62 -3.75 1.60 7.74
CA LEU A 62 -3.89 2.42 8.94
C LEU A 62 -5.16 3.29 8.85
N SER A 63 -5.98 3.23 9.90
CA SER A 63 -7.14 4.11 10.02
C SER A 63 -6.74 5.57 10.24
N HIS A 64 -7.61 6.51 9.87
CA HIS A 64 -7.38 7.95 10.07
C HIS A 64 -7.06 8.32 11.53
N ASN A 65 -7.72 7.64 12.49
CA ASN A 65 -7.48 7.82 13.92
C ASN A 65 -6.09 7.32 14.33
N ALA A 66 -5.68 6.15 13.82
CA ALA A 66 -4.35 5.61 14.07
C ALA A 66 -3.26 6.53 13.51
N ILE A 67 -3.42 7.01 12.28
CA ILE A 67 -2.49 7.94 11.63
C ILE A 67 -2.36 9.24 12.42
N THR A 68 -3.49 9.83 12.82
CA THR A 68 -3.50 11.09 13.58
C THR A 68 -2.81 10.93 14.93
N ARG A 69 -3.09 9.83 15.65
CA ARG A 69 -2.42 9.50 16.90
C ARG A 69 -0.91 9.31 16.71
N GLN A 70 -0.50 8.60 15.66
CA GLN A 70 0.91 8.34 15.39
C GLN A 70 1.67 9.61 15.04
N ARG A 71 1.10 10.50 14.21
CA ARG A 71 1.68 11.82 13.91
C ARG A 71 1.87 12.66 15.16
N ARG A 72 0.87 12.68 16.05
CA ARG A 72 0.97 13.38 17.35
C ARG A 72 2.09 12.81 18.21
N ARG A 73 2.19 11.48 18.32
CA ARG A 73 3.25 10.80 19.08
C ARG A 73 4.65 11.11 18.55
N LEU A 74 4.81 11.18 17.23
CA LEU A 74 6.08 11.46 16.58
C LEU A 74 6.37 12.97 16.44
N GLY A 75 5.50 13.85 16.92
CA GLY A 75 5.65 15.31 16.79
C GLY A 75 5.58 15.82 15.34
N VAL A 76 5.10 15.01 14.41
CA VAL A 76 5.09 15.34 12.97
C VAL A 76 3.95 16.30 12.67
N ARG A 77 4.31 17.52 12.26
CA ARG A 77 3.38 18.52 11.71
C ARG A 77 3.59 18.57 10.21
N LEU A 78 2.65 18.05 9.42
CA LEU A 78 2.67 18.29 7.98
C LEU A 78 2.36 19.78 7.75
N GLY A 79 3.21 20.45 6.97
CA GLY A 79 2.92 21.79 6.48
C GLY A 79 1.57 21.82 5.75
N GLN A 80 0.85 22.92 5.90
CA GLN A 80 -0.39 23.13 5.16
C GLN A 80 -0.03 23.42 3.69
N GLY A 81 -0.59 22.65 2.76
CA GLY A 81 -0.41 22.85 1.32
C GLY A 81 0.18 21.64 0.59
N ARG A 82 0.08 21.67 -0.75
CA ARG A 82 0.70 20.68 -1.63
C ARG A 82 2.19 21.08 -1.79
N PRO A 83 3.15 20.22 -1.40
CA PRO A 83 4.55 20.50 -1.65
C PRO A 83 4.80 20.65 -3.16
N PRO A 84 5.73 21.53 -3.55
CA PRO A 84 6.07 21.73 -4.95
C PRO A 84 6.66 20.45 -5.55
N LEU A 85 6.37 20.24 -6.83
CA LEU A 85 6.95 19.14 -7.59
C LEU A 85 8.44 19.44 -7.90
N PRO A 86 9.30 18.41 -7.98
CA PRO A 86 10.68 18.57 -8.38
C PRO A 86 10.78 19.06 -9.83
N ASP A 87 11.95 19.59 -10.19
CA ASP A 87 12.28 19.91 -11.58
C ASP A 87 12.24 18.67 -12.48
N SER A 88 12.16 18.90 -13.79
CA SER A 88 12.01 17.80 -14.76
C SER A 88 13.14 16.78 -14.70
N ALA A 89 14.39 17.23 -14.54
CA ALA A 89 15.54 16.33 -14.51
C ALA A 89 15.51 15.42 -13.27
N THR A 90 15.12 15.97 -12.11
CA THR A 90 14.91 15.16 -10.90
C THR A 90 13.76 14.18 -11.06
N ARG A 91 12.64 14.57 -11.69
CA ARG A 91 11.53 13.64 -11.97
C ARG A 91 11.99 12.46 -12.82
N ASP A 92 12.72 12.69 -13.90
CA ASP A 92 13.25 11.63 -14.76
C ASP A 92 14.25 10.71 -14.01
N ALA A 93 15.06 11.28 -13.12
CA ALA A 93 15.95 10.51 -12.25
C ALA A 93 15.17 9.60 -11.29
N ILE A 94 14.10 10.12 -10.67
CA ILE A 94 13.20 9.36 -9.81
C ILE A 94 12.60 8.19 -10.58
N HIS A 95 12.10 8.40 -11.80
CA HIS A 95 11.50 7.33 -12.61
C HIS A 95 12.50 6.25 -13.01
N ARG A 96 13.68 6.63 -13.51
CA ARG A 96 14.74 5.67 -13.85
C ARG A 96 15.11 4.83 -12.64
N ARG A 97 15.27 5.46 -11.49
CA ARG A 97 15.61 4.76 -10.26
C ARG A 97 14.49 3.86 -9.78
N TRP A 98 13.25 4.33 -9.87
CA TRP A 98 12.08 3.53 -9.55
C TRP A 98 12.07 2.25 -10.37
N ALA A 99 12.20 2.34 -11.70
CA ALA A 99 12.21 1.19 -12.60
C ALA A 99 13.33 0.19 -12.26
N ASP A 100 14.53 0.68 -11.94
CA ASP A 100 15.66 -0.16 -11.51
C ASP A 100 15.37 -0.91 -10.22
N LEU A 101 14.87 -0.22 -9.19
CA LEU A 101 14.51 -0.86 -7.91
C LEU A 101 13.41 -1.93 -8.09
N GLY A 102 12.51 -1.74 -9.05
CA GLY A 102 11.45 -2.71 -9.36
C GLY A 102 11.94 -4.06 -9.87
N ARG A 103 13.19 -4.15 -10.32
CA ARG A 103 13.80 -5.41 -10.77
C ARG A 103 14.20 -6.32 -9.61
N HIS A 104 14.35 -5.76 -8.40
CA HIS A 104 14.92 -6.47 -7.25
C HIS A 104 14.04 -6.40 -5.99
N GLU A 105 13.22 -5.37 -5.84
CA GLU A 105 12.34 -5.17 -4.69
C GLU A 105 10.88 -5.23 -5.11
N SER A 106 10.18 -6.29 -4.67
CA SER A 106 8.78 -6.53 -4.97
C SER A 106 7.83 -5.87 -3.98
N ASP A 107 8.26 -5.65 -2.73
CA ASP A 107 7.44 -4.94 -1.75
C ASP A 107 7.46 -3.44 -2.07
N LEU A 108 6.32 -2.92 -2.52
CA LEU A 108 6.13 -1.52 -2.87
C LEU A 108 6.56 -0.57 -1.75
N ARG A 109 6.37 -0.96 -0.48
CA ARG A 109 6.67 -0.14 0.70
C ARG A 109 8.18 -0.04 0.91
N ARG A 110 8.89 -1.17 0.78
CA ARG A 110 10.35 -1.21 0.84
C ARG A 110 10.98 -0.50 -0.35
N ARG A 111 10.40 -0.66 -1.53
CA ARG A 111 10.84 0.05 -2.75
C ARG A 111 10.72 1.56 -2.62
N LEU A 112 9.58 2.05 -2.12
CA LEU A 112 9.38 3.48 -1.83
C LEU A 112 10.33 3.99 -0.76
N GLN A 113 10.58 3.20 0.29
CA GLN A 113 11.56 3.54 1.31
C GLN A 113 12.97 3.66 0.71
N GLN A 114 13.40 2.68 -0.10
CA GLN A 114 14.71 2.72 -0.76
C GLN A 114 14.84 3.92 -1.71
N LEU A 115 13.79 4.23 -2.46
CA LEU A 115 13.73 5.43 -3.31
C LEU A 115 13.91 6.70 -2.46
N HIS A 116 13.15 6.82 -1.36
CA HIS A 116 13.23 7.98 -0.48
C HIS A 116 14.60 8.14 0.17
N HIS A 117 15.33 7.07 0.49
CA HIS A 117 16.72 7.19 0.97
C HIS A 117 17.65 7.89 -0.03
N GLN A 118 17.38 7.79 -1.33
CA GLN A 118 18.16 8.45 -2.38
C GLN A 118 17.67 9.87 -2.69
N PHE A 119 16.39 10.13 -2.45
CA PHE A 119 15.74 11.41 -2.68
C PHE A 119 15.19 12.02 -1.37
N ALA A 120 15.97 11.95 -0.29
CA ALA A 120 15.54 12.30 1.07
C ALA A 120 15.18 13.79 1.24
N ALA A 121 15.54 14.63 0.27
CA ALA A 121 15.14 16.04 0.21
C ALA A 121 13.63 16.22 -0.06
N TYR A 122 12.96 15.21 -0.63
CA TYR A 122 11.55 15.27 -0.99
C TYR A 122 10.71 14.36 -0.09
N PRO A 123 9.58 14.84 0.45
CA PRO A 123 8.72 13.99 1.27
C PRO A 123 8.09 12.89 0.42
N LEU A 124 7.73 11.78 1.06
CA LEU A 124 7.17 10.61 0.38
C LEU A 124 5.92 10.92 -0.46
N VAL A 125 5.11 11.90 -0.06
CA VAL A 125 3.96 12.34 -0.85
C VAL A 125 4.36 12.92 -2.21
N VAL A 126 5.49 13.63 -2.31
CA VAL A 126 5.99 14.18 -3.58
C VAL A 126 6.50 13.05 -4.46
N LEU A 127 7.30 12.14 -3.91
CA LEU A 127 7.79 10.98 -4.66
C LEU A 127 6.62 10.15 -5.20
N SER A 128 5.59 9.91 -4.39
CA SER A 128 4.39 9.23 -4.84
C SER A 128 3.68 10.00 -5.96
N ALA A 129 3.58 11.32 -5.88
CA ALA A 129 2.92 12.13 -6.90
C ALA A 129 3.65 12.03 -8.25
N VAL A 130 4.98 12.17 -8.25
CA VAL A 130 5.82 12.04 -9.44
C VAL A 130 5.60 10.68 -10.11
N LEU A 131 5.57 9.59 -9.33
CA LEU A 131 5.34 8.25 -9.87
C LEU A 131 3.99 8.11 -10.59
N HIS A 132 2.93 8.78 -10.11
CA HIS A 132 1.60 8.72 -10.73
C HIS A 132 1.44 9.65 -11.94
N GLU A 133 2.31 10.66 -12.14
CA GLU A 133 2.22 11.56 -13.30
C GLU A 133 2.27 10.78 -14.62
N PHE A 134 3.10 9.74 -14.69
CA PHE A 134 3.29 8.94 -15.91
C PHE A 134 2.31 7.78 -16.06
N ASP A 135 1.72 7.25 -14.98
CA ASP A 135 0.60 6.30 -15.13
C ASP A 135 -0.59 6.96 -15.83
N THR A 136 -0.85 8.24 -15.51
CA THR A 136 -1.89 9.02 -16.20
C THR A 136 -1.48 9.43 -17.62
N ALA A 137 -0.20 9.74 -17.85
CA ALA A 137 0.30 10.03 -19.20
C ALA A 137 0.29 8.79 -20.10
N SER A 138 0.64 7.61 -19.56
CA SER A 138 0.57 6.33 -20.28
C SER A 138 -0.87 5.88 -20.54
N ALA A 139 -1.80 6.17 -19.62
CA ALA A 139 -3.23 5.91 -19.84
C ALA A 139 -3.81 6.80 -20.97
N ASN A 140 -3.33 8.04 -21.09
CA ASN A 140 -3.76 8.98 -22.14
C ASN A 140 -3.00 8.79 -23.47
N ALA A 141 -1.90 8.04 -23.48
CA ALA A 141 -1.11 7.72 -24.67
C ALA A 141 -1.62 6.48 -25.42
N SER A 142 -2.92 6.18 -25.37
CA SER A 142 -3.57 5.25 -26.31
C SER A 142 -4.08 6.03 -27.53
N PRO A 143 -3.44 5.96 -28.72
CA PRO A 143 -3.98 6.50 -29.95
C PRO A 143 -4.69 5.40 -30.74
N LEU A 144 -5.74 5.80 -31.47
CA LEU A 144 -6.45 5.07 -32.53
C LEU A 144 -7.44 3.99 -32.06
N ARG A 145 -8.68 4.44 -31.80
CA ARG A 145 -9.86 3.66 -32.16
C ARG A 145 -10.55 4.36 -33.34
N GLU A 146 -10.26 3.83 -34.51
CA GLU A 146 -10.85 4.02 -35.84
C GLU A 146 -12.03 5.00 -35.96
N SER A 147 -11.78 6.05 -36.73
CA SER A 147 -12.77 6.67 -37.59
C SER A 147 -13.23 5.65 -38.65
N ALA A 148 -14.37 5.00 -38.40
CA ALA A 148 -15.17 4.42 -39.47
C ALA A 148 -16.19 5.47 -39.92
N CYS A 149 -15.83 6.21 -40.97
CA CYS A 149 -16.78 6.85 -41.87
C CYS A 149 -17.79 5.81 -42.36
N LEU A 150 -19.04 5.92 -41.94
CA LEU A 150 -20.18 5.37 -42.67
C LEU A 150 -21.26 6.45 -42.73
N THR A 151 -21.06 7.36 -43.67
CA THR A 151 -22.16 8.02 -44.37
C THR A 151 -23.05 6.94 -44.94
N GLN A 152 -24.36 7.00 -44.71
CA GLN A 152 -25.41 6.67 -45.68
C GLN A 152 -26.79 7.15 -45.16
N PRO A 153 -27.76 7.36 -46.08
CA PRO A 153 -28.62 8.55 -46.06
C PRO A 153 -30.02 8.32 -45.50
N ASN A 154 -30.64 9.47 -45.22
CA ASN A 154 -32.06 9.72 -44.97
C ASN A 154 -33.01 8.99 -45.92
N THR A 155 -33.95 8.21 -45.37
CA THR A 155 -35.31 8.02 -45.89
C THR A 155 -36.26 7.55 -44.76
N SER A 156 -37.21 8.40 -44.39
CA SER A 156 -38.49 8.04 -43.74
C SER A 156 -39.59 7.97 -44.81
N PRO A 157 -40.86 7.63 -44.51
CA PRO A 157 -41.50 6.56 -43.70
C PRO A 157 -42.50 5.80 -44.65
N PRO A 158 -43.76 5.37 -44.34
CA PRO A 158 -44.50 5.04 -43.10
C PRO A 158 -45.27 3.67 -43.16
N HIS A 159 -45.81 3.15 -42.04
CA HIS A 159 -47.24 2.77 -41.88
C HIS A 159 -47.57 1.93 -40.61
N ARG A 160 -48.62 2.42 -39.91
CA ARG A 160 -49.78 1.73 -39.29
C ARG A 160 -49.68 0.65 -38.19
N SER A 161 -50.38 1.00 -37.11
CA SER A 161 -51.50 0.26 -36.45
C SER A 161 -51.21 -0.85 -35.43
N SER A 162 -51.50 -0.50 -34.16
CA SER A 162 -52.28 -1.17 -33.07
C SER A 162 -52.51 -2.69 -33.05
N PRO A 163 -52.91 -3.35 -31.92
CA PRO A 163 -53.14 -2.86 -30.54
C PRO A 163 -52.47 -3.74 -29.43
N PRO A 164 -52.50 -3.34 -28.13
CA PRO A 164 -52.19 -4.24 -27.03
C PRO A 164 -53.43 -4.99 -26.53
N GLY A 165 -53.33 -6.33 -26.50
CA GLY A 165 -54.27 -7.23 -25.85
C GLY A 165 -54.07 -7.32 -24.33
N GLU A 166 -55.15 -7.72 -23.67
CA GLU A 166 -55.35 -7.92 -22.23
C GLU A 166 -54.19 -8.60 -21.45
N PRO A 167 -54.06 -8.29 -20.15
CA PRO A 167 -53.66 -9.27 -19.16
C PRO A 167 -54.84 -9.64 -18.25
N GLY A 168 -55.18 -10.93 -18.30
CA GLY A 168 -56.20 -11.57 -17.51
C GLY A 168 -55.88 -11.70 -16.01
N HIS A 169 -56.96 -12.03 -15.30
CA HIS A 169 -57.09 -12.37 -13.90
C HIS A 169 -56.01 -13.30 -13.29
N ARG A 170 -55.61 -12.97 -12.05
CA ARG A 170 -55.43 -13.94 -10.93
C ARG A 170 -55.80 -13.19 -9.64
N ARG A 171 -57.00 -13.45 -9.10
CA ARG A 171 -57.33 -14.45 -8.07
C ARG A 171 -56.78 -14.09 -6.68
N SER A 172 -57.75 -13.71 -5.84
CA SER A 172 -57.79 -13.80 -4.38
C SER A 172 -57.45 -15.19 -3.84
#